data_AF-A0A1F6EAH5-F1
#
_entry.id   AF-A0A1F6EAH5-F1
#
_cell.length_a   1.000
_cell.length_b   1.000
_cell.length_c   1.000
_cell.angle_alpha   90.00
_cell.angle_beta   90.00
_cell.angle_gamma   90.00
#
_symmetry.space_group_name_H-M   'P 1'
#
loop_
_entity.id
_entity.type
_entity.pdbx_description
1 polymer ?
#
loop_
_entity_poly.entity_id
_entity_poly.type
_entity_poly.pdbx_seq_one_letter_code
_entity_poly.pdbx_strand_id
1 'polypeptide(L)'
;MVRKIVSFFDKLEDKIRIRLSHNPILYSIIGGIGIVLFWKGVWEVAELFPFLHGMGSVILGTLILLITGLMVSFFIGESIIISGFKKEKKLVEKTEAEVSMEKLSIDYVVSELDHIEKELDELKKGKDNTHRKIPL
;
A
#
# COMPACT_ATOMS: atom_id res chain seq x y z
N MET A 1 -9.67 -36.97 -2.91
CA MET A 1 -8.39 -36.91 -3.67
C MET A 1 -7.86 -35.49 -3.75
N VAL A 2 -8.68 -34.51 -4.18
CA VAL A 2 -8.34 -33.07 -4.23
C VAL A 2 -7.80 -32.53 -2.89
N ARG A 3 -8.44 -32.82 -1.74
CA ARG A 3 -7.95 -32.39 -0.42
C ARG A 3 -6.53 -32.87 -0.07
N LYS A 4 -6.14 -34.07 -0.51
CA LYS A 4 -4.79 -34.61 -0.26
C LYS A 4 -3.75 -33.88 -1.12
N ILE A 5 -4.09 -33.60 -2.37
CA ILE A 5 -3.25 -32.83 -3.30
C ILE A 5 -3.05 -31.41 -2.77
N VAL A 6 -4.14 -30.72 -2.40
CA VAL A 6 -4.07 -29.37 -1.82
C VAL A 6 -3.20 -29.36 -0.55
N SER A 7 -3.39 -30.32 0.37
CA SER A 7 -2.57 -30.42 1.58
C SER A 7 -1.09 -30.74 1.34
N PHE A 8 -0.75 -31.30 0.18
CA PHE A 8 0.63 -31.57 -0.21
C PHE A 8 1.30 -30.30 -0.74
N PHE A 9 0.59 -29.53 -1.58
CA PHE A 9 1.07 -28.24 -2.07
C PHE A 9 1.23 -27.21 -0.93
N ASP A 10 0.29 -27.14 0.02
CA ASP A 10 0.42 -26.25 1.20
C ASP A 10 1.70 -26.54 2.01
N LYS A 11 1.96 -27.81 2.32
CA LYS A 11 3.16 -28.20 3.11
C LYS A 11 4.45 -27.96 2.34
N LEU A 12 4.41 -28.02 1.01
CA LEU A 12 5.54 -27.74 0.14
C LEU A 12 5.79 -26.22 0.08
N GLU A 13 4.73 -25.42 -0.08
CA GLU A 13 4.79 -23.95 -0.06
C GLU A 13 5.37 -23.46 1.26
N ASP A 14 4.86 -23.91 2.40
CA ASP A 14 5.33 -23.49 3.72
C ASP A 14 6.82 -23.79 3.91
N LYS A 15 7.26 -24.98 3.51
CA LYS A 15 8.66 -25.40 3.65
C LYS A 15 9.59 -24.60 2.72
N ILE A 16 9.12 -24.27 1.51
CA ILE A 16 9.85 -23.43 0.55
C ILE A 16 9.89 -21.99 1.08
N ARG A 17 8.77 -21.43 1.52
CA ARG A 17 8.65 -20.08 2.09
C ARG A 17 9.61 -19.85 3.26
N ILE A 18 9.74 -20.81 4.18
CA ILE A 18 10.64 -20.70 5.33
C ILE A 18 12.12 -20.75 4.90
N ARG A 19 12.48 -21.70 4.03
CA ARG A 19 13.88 -21.91 3.60
C ARG A 19 14.41 -20.80 2.68
N LEU A 20 13.51 -20.09 2.02
CA LEU A 20 13.83 -19.21 0.90
C LEU A 20 13.80 -17.72 1.25
N SER A 21 13.34 -17.38 2.45
CA SER A 21 13.54 -16.07 3.09
C SER A 21 15.02 -15.64 3.13
N HIS A 22 15.94 -16.61 3.09
CA HIS A 22 17.38 -16.35 3.09
C HIS A 22 18.01 -16.21 1.69
N ASN A 23 17.32 -16.61 0.60
CA ASN A 23 17.87 -16.57 -0.77
C ASN A 23 16.82 -16.15 -1.82
N PRO A 24 16.33 -14.90 -1.79
CA PRO A 24 15.29 -14.40 -2.70
C PRO A 24 15.67 -14.45 -4.19
N ILE A 25 16.96 -14.36 -4.52
CA ILE A 25 17.43 -14.32 -5.92
C ILE A 25 17.24 -15.67 -6.63
N LEU A 26 17.62 -16.78 -5.98
CA LEU A 26 17.48 -18.11 -6.56
C LEU A 26 16.02 -18.50 -6.79
N TYR A 27 15.14 -18.05 -5.89
CA TYR A 27 13.71 -18.24 -6.05
C TYR A 27 13.17 -17.55 -7.29
N SER A 28 13.52 -16.29 -7.50
CA SER A 28 13.06 -15.51 -8.65
C SER A 28 13.53 -16.13 -9.96
N ILE A 29 14.73 -16.73 -9.98
CA ILE A 29 15.24 -17.46 -11.16
C ILE A 29 14.40 -18.72 -11.43
N ILE A 30 14.18 -19.56 -10.42
CA ILE A 30 13.39 -20.80 -10.58
C ILE A 30 11.93 -20.47 -10.91
N GLY A 31 11.35 -19.46 -10.26
CA GLY A 31 10.00 -18.97 -10.53
C GLY A 31 9.86 -18.42 -11.94
N GLY A 32 10.83 -17.62 -12.40
CA GLY A 32 10.87 -17.10 -13.78
C GLY A 32 10.93 -18.23 -14.81
N ILE A 33 11.79 -19.24 -14.61
CA ILE A 33 11.85 -20.43 -15.45
C ILE A 33 10.51 -21.16 -15.46
N GLY A 34 9.90 -21.34 -14.29
CA GLY A 34 8.59 -21.99 -14.14
C GLY A 34 7.48 -21.27 -14.93
N ILE A 35 7.41 -19.94 -14.84
CA ILE A 35 6.42 -19.12 -15.57
C ILE A 35 6.60 -19.28 -17.09
N VAL A 36 7.85 -19.19 -17.58
CA VAL A 36 8.15 -19.33 -19.01
C VAL A 36 7.78 -20.73 -19.52
N LEU A 37 8.16 -21.78 -18.79
CA LEU A 37 7.82 -23.16 -19.14
C LEU A 37 6.32 -23.42 -19.09
N PHE A 38 5.61 -22.85 -18.11
CA PHE A 38 4.17 -22.96 -18.00
C PHE A 38 3.48 -22.34 -19.22
N TRP A 39 3.84 -21.12 -19.60
CA TRP A 39 3.24 -20.46 -20.76
C TRP A 39 3.55 -21.20 -22.07
N LYS A 40 4.79 -21.68 -22.24
CA LYS A 40 5.17 -22.57 -23.34
C LYS A 40 4.27 -23.81 -23.38
N GLY A 41 4.06 -24.47 -22.24
CA GLY A 41 3.22 -25.66 -22.17
C GLY A 41 1.76 -25.38 -22.55
N VAL A 42 1.20 -24.25 -22.09
CA VAL A 42 -0.15 -23.81 -22.49
C VAL A 42 -0.23 -23.58 -24.00
N TRP A 43 0.79 -22.94 -24.58
CA TRP A 43 0.87 -22.70 -26.02
C TRP A 43 0.95 -24.02 -26.82
N GLU A 44 1.85 -24.93 -26.45
CA GLU A 44 2.00 -26.23 -27.12
C GLU A 44 0.74 -27.08 -27.01
N VAL A 45 0.04 -27.05 -25.86
CA VAL A 45 -1.26 -27.72 -25.72
C VAL A 45 -2.30 -27.09 -26.65
N ALA A 46 -2.29 -25.78 -26.81
CA ALA A 46 -3.21 -25.11 -27.73
C ALA A 46 -2.94 -25.50 -29.20
N GLU A 47 -1.67 -25.70 -29.58
CA GLU A 47 -1.28 -26.15 -30.92
C GLU A 47 -1.73 -27.58 -31.25
N LEU A 48 -1.91 -28.45 -30.24
CA LEU A 48 -2.41 -29.82 -30.46
C LEU A 48 -3.87 -29.87 -30.92
N PHE A 49 -4.61 -28.76 -30.80
CA PHE A 49 -6.03 -28.70 -31.16
C PHE A 49 -6.23 -27.81 -32.40
N PRO A 50 -6.50 -28.41 -33.58
CA PRO A 50 -6.63 -27.64 -34.82
C PRO A 50 -7.71 -26.55 -34.79
N PHE A 51 -8.77 -26.75 -33.98
CA PHE A 51 -9.86 -25.78 -33.82
C PHE A 51 -9.46 -24.53 -33.03
N LEU A 52 -8.32 -24.53 -32.33
CA LEU A 52 -7.80 -23.36 -31.63
C LEU A 52 -6.97 -22.44 -32.54
N HIS A 53 -6.67 -22.83 -33.78
CA HIS A 53 -5.96 -21.95 -34.71
C HIS A 53 -6.84 -20.79 -35.20
N GLY A 54 -6.24 -19.61 -35.34
CA GLY A 54 -6.90 -18.42 -35.89
C GLY A 54 -8.06 -17.91 -35.01
N MET A 55 -9.24 -17.72 -35.61
CA MET A 55 -10.40 -17.14 -34.92
C MET A 55 -10.94 -18.03 -33.78
N GLY A 56 -10.66 -19.33 -33.79
CA GLY A 56 -11.14 -20.25 -32.75
C GLY A 56 -10.55 -19.99 -31.37
N SER A 57 -9.24 -19.69 -31.27
CA SER A 57 -8.61 -19.29 -30.01
C SER A 57 -9.10 -17.92 -29.54
N VAL A 58 -9.36 -16.99 -30.46
CA VAL A 58 -9.92 -15.68 -30.12
C VAL A 58 -11.29 -15.84 -29.48
N ILE A 59 -12.19 -16.59 -30.11
CA ILE A 59 -13.55 -16.79 -29.61
C ILE A 59 -13.53 -17.52 -28.26
N LEU A 60 -12.81 -18.64 -28.16
CA LEU A 60 -12.74 -19.41 -26.91
C LEU A 60 -12.05 -18.62 -25.79
N GLY A 61 -10.97 -17.92 -26.11
CA GLY A 61 -10.26 -17.05 -25.17
C GLY A 61 -11.15 -15.93 -24.64
N THR A 62 -11.87 -15.23 -25.51
CA THR A 62 -12.85 -14.22 -25.11
C THR A 62 -13.95 -14.82 -24.23
N LEU A 63 -14.48 -15.99 -24.57
CA LEU A 63 -15.51 -16.68 -23.78
C LEU A 63 -15.01 -17.04 -22.38
N ILE A 64 -13.81 -17.61 -22.27
CA ILE A 64 -13.17 -17.94 -20.98
C ILE A 64 -12.93 -16.67 -20.16
N LEU A 65 -12.39 -15.61 -20.78
CA LEU A 65 -12.12 -14.34 -20.11
C LEU A 65 -13.40 -13.63 -19.64
N LEU A 66 -14.50 -13.78 -20.38
CA LEU A 66 -15.82 -13.29 -19.97
C LEU A 66 -16.39 -14.09 -18.80
N ILE A 67 -16.39 -15.42 -18.88
CA ILE A 67 -16.93 -16.31 -17.83
C ILE A 67 -16.16 -16.14 -16.51
N THR A 68 -14.84 -16.06 -16.59
CA THR A 68 -13.99 -15.84 -15.41
C THR A 68 -14.07 -14.42 -14.86
N GLY A 69 -14.72 -13.48 -15.58
CA GLY A 69 -14.75 -12.05 -15.26
C GLY A 69 -13.40 -11.35 -15.43
N LEU A 70 -12.36 -12.06 -15.87
CA LEU A 70 -11.01 -11.52 -16.03
C LEU A 70 -10.94 -10.47 -17.13
N MET A 71 -11.76 -10.56 -18.18
CA MET A 71 -11.81 -9.51 -19.20
C MET A 71 -12.20 -8.16 -18.57
N VAL A 72 -13.27 -8.14 -17.78
CA VAL A 72 -13.73 -6.92 -17.11
C VAL A 72 -12.69 -6.47 -16.07
N SER A 73 -12.13 -7.40 -15.30
CA SER A 73 -11.12 -7.07 -14.29
C SER A 73 -9.82 -6.51 -14.86
N PHE A 74 -9.32 -7.03 -16.00
CA PHE A 74 -8.11 -6.51 -16.63
C PHE A 74 -8.35 -5.13 -17.25
N PHE A 75 -9.45 -4.98 -18.01
CA PHE A 75 -9.69 -3.74 -18.76
C PHE A 75 -10.18 -2.59 -17.86
N ILE A 76 -10.98 -2.88 -16.84
CA ILE A 76 -11.61 -1.86 -15.98
C ILE A 76 -11.00 -1.87 -14.57
N GLY A 77 -10.65 -3.04 -14.04
CA GLY A 77 -10.13 -3.18 -12.68
C GLY A 77 -8.72 -2.59 -12.50
N GLU A 78 -7.78 -2.81 -13.43
CA GLU A 78 -6.40 -2.30 -13.26
C GLU A 78 -6.36 -0.76 -13.25
N SER A 79 -7.11 -0.10 -14.14
CA SER A 79 -7.18 1.37 -14.19
C SER A 79 -7.94 1.97 -13.01
N ILE A 80 -9.01 1.32 -12.52
CA ILE A 80 -9.74 1.73 -11.31
C ILE A 80 -8.88 1.53 -10.06
N ILE A 81 -8.15 0.42 -9.94
CA ILE A 81 -7.28 0.15 -8.77
C ILE A 81 -6.12 1.16 -8.74
N ILE A 82 -5.46 1.40 -9.87
CA ILE A 82 -4.37 2.38 -9.94
C ILE A 82 -4.86 3.80 -9.63
N SER A 83 -6.04 4.20 -10.14
CA SER A 83 -6.61 5.52 -9.87
C SER A 83 -7.11 5.65 -8.41
N GLY A 84 -7.67 4.59 -7.83
CA GLY A 84 -8.02 4.49 -6.42
C GLY A 84 -6.80 4.66 -5.51
N PHE A 85 -5.74 3.89 -5.75
CA PHE A 85 -4.48 3.96 -5.00
C PHE A 85 -3.85 5.36 -5.08
N LYS A 86 -3.86 5.98 -6.26
CA LYS A 86 -3.36 7.35 -6.45
C LYS A 86 -4.20 8.39 -5.70
N LYS A 87 -5.52 8.20 -5.63
CA LYS A 87 -6.44 9.08 -4.88
C LYS A 87 -6.23 8.94 -3.37
N GLU A 88 -6.11 7.71 -2.86
CA GLU A 88 -5.81 7.44 -1.45
C GLU A 88 -4.48 8.06 -1.02
N LYS A 89 -3.41 7.86 -1.81
CA LYS A 89 -2.12 8.51 -1.54
C LYS A 89 -2.22 10.03 -1.46
N LYS A 90 -2.95 10.65 -2.40
CA LYS A 90 -3.17 12.11 -2.40
C LYS A 90 -3.97 12.58 -1.18
N LEU A 91 -4.90 11.77 -0.67
CA LEU A 91 -5.62 12.09 0.56
C LEU A 91 -4.68 12.03 1.77
N VAL A 92 -3.85 10.99 1.87
CA VAL A 92 -2.86 10.83 2.95
C VAL A 92 -1.88 12.01 2.99
N GLU A 93 -1.33 12.41 1.84
CA GLU A 93 -0.41 13.56 1.73
C GLU A 93 -1.09 14.87 2.17
N LYS A 94 -2.37 15.06 1.84
CA LYS A 94 -3.13 16.24 2.30
C LYS A 94 -3.36 16.23 3.80
N THR A 95 -3.76 15.08 4.36
CA THR A 95 -3.97 14.94 5.80
C THR A 95 -2.66 15.16 6.57
N GLU A 96 -1.53 14.66 6.07
CA GLU A 96 -0.22 14.91 6.68
C GLU A 96 0.15 16.40 6.67
N ALA A 97 -0.13 17.10 5.56
CA ALA A 97 0.06 18.54 5.46
C ALA A 97 -0.85 19.33 6.42
N GLU A 98 -2.13 18.95 6.53
CA GLU A 98 -3.09 19.54 7.47
C GLU A 98 -2.65 19.34 8.93
N VAL A 99 -2.26 18.11 9.31
CA VAL A 99 -1.74 17.79 10.65
C VAL A 99 -0.47 18.58 10.96
N SER A 100 0.42 18.77 9.97
CA SER A 100 1.63 19.56 10.13
C SER A 100 1.31 21.04 10.39
N MET A 101 0.30 21.60 9.69
CA MET A 101 -0.16 22.98 9.88
C MET A 101 -0.87 23.17 11.23
N GLU A 102 -1.66 22.19 11.67
CA GLU A 102 -2.25 22.21 13.01
C GLU A 102 -1.19 22.21 14.10
N LYS A 103 -0.14 21.40 13.95
CA LYS A 103 0.98 21.39 14.89
C LYS A 103 1.67 22.76 14.99
N LEU A 104 1.93 23.41 13.87
CA LEU A 104 2.49 24.78 13.84
C LEU A 104 1.57 25.79 14.54
N SER A 105 0.26 25.65 14.37
CA SER A 105 -0.73 26.51 15.02
C SER A 105 -0.75 26.31 16.53
N ILE A 106 -0.63 25.05 17.00
CA ILE A 106 -0.52 24.72 18.41
C ILE A 106 0.78 25.28 19.01
N ASP A 107 1.91 25.08 18.33
CA ASP A 107 3.21 25.60 18.79
C ASP A 107 3.19 27.13 18.90
N TYR A 108 2.51 27.82 17.97
CA TYR A 108 2.30 29.27 18.05
C TYR A 108 1.45 29.66 19.26
N VAL A 109 0.32 28.99 19.50
CA VAL A 109 -0.54 29.27 20.67
C VAL A 109 0.20 29.03 21.99
N VAL A 110 0.99 27.97 22.08
CA VAL A 110 1.84 27.69 23.26
C VAL A 110 2.85 28.82 23.46
N SER A 111 3.50 29.28 22.39
CA SER A 111 4.48 30.36 22.49
C SER A 111 3.88 31.68 22.98
N GLU A 112 2.63 31.99 22.61
CA GLU A 112 1.96 33.20 23.10
C GLU A 112 1.49 33.07 24.55
N LEU A 113 1.05 31.88 24.97
CA LEU A 113 0.77 31.63 26.39
C LEU A 113 2.02 31.85 27.26
N ASP A 114 3.17 31.37 26.78
CA ASP A 114 4.48 31.56 27.43
C ASP A 114 4.88 33.04 27.51
N HIS A 115 4.54 33.84 26.51
CA HIS A 115 4.79 35.28 26.49
C HIS A 115 3.90 36.01 27.49
N ILE A 116 2.60 35.70 27.50
CA ILE A 116 1.62 36.27 28.44
C ILE A 116 2.00 35.93 29.89
N GLU A 117 2.45 34.69 30.17
CA GLU A 117 2.87 34.29 31.51
C GLU A 117 4.05 35.13 32.01
N LYS A 118 5.05 35.37 31.15
CA LYS A 118 6.21 36.24 31.47
C LYS A 118 5.79 37.68 31.74
N GLU A 119 4.92 38.26 30.91
CA GLU A 119 4.42 39.62 31.14
C GLU A 119 3.65 39.72 32.48
N LEU A 120 2.83 38.71 32.80
CA LEU A 120 2.12 38.66 34.09
C LEU A 120 3.09 38.62 35.27
N ASP A 121 4.15 37.85 35.17
CA ASP A 121 5.18 37.70 36.21
C ASP A 121 5.97 38.99 36.42
N GLU A 122 6.28 39.72 35.34
CA GLU A 122 6.91 41.03 35.40
C GLU A 122 5.99 42.09 36.03
N LEU A 123 4.71 42.11 35.67
CA LEU A 123 3.71 42.98 36.29
C LEU A 123 3.55 42.69 37.79
N LYS A 124 3.60 41.42 38.19
CA LYS A 124 3.51 40.99 39.59
C LYS A 124 4.73 41.44 40.41
N LYS A 125 5.94 41.33 39.85
CA LYS A 125 7.19 41.83 40.46
C LYS A 125 7.23 43.36 40.54
N GLY A 126 6.73 44.06 39.51
CA GLY A 126 6.61 45.52 39.51
C GLY A 126 5.68 46.03 40.62
N LYS A 127 4.56 45.33 40.85
CA LYS A 127 3.57 45.68 41.88
C LYS A 127 4.09 45.47 43.31
N ASP A 128 4.93 44.46 43.54
CA ASP A 128 5.57 44.20 44.85
C ASP A 128 6.63 45.27 45.22
N ASN A 129 7.36 45.77 44.23
CA ASN A 129 8.37 46.83 44.44
C ASN A 129 7.76 48.21 44.75
N THR A 130 6.53 48.49 44.32
CA THR A 130 5.82 49.75 44.64
C THR A 130 5.33 49.78 46.09
N HIS A 131 5.05 48.63 46.71
CA HIS A 131 4.62 48.57 48.13
C HIS A 131 5.78 48.70 49.14
N ARG A 132 7.05 48.54 48.74
CA ARG A 132 8.22 48.74 49.61
C ARG A 132 8.76 50.17 49.67
N LYS A 133 8.25 51.10 48.85
CA LYS A 133 8.72 52.50 48.79
C LYS A 133 7.79 53.51 49.48
N ILE A 134 7.13 53.14 50.56
CA ILE A 134 6.47 54.11 51.45
C ILE A 134 7.32 54.20 52.73
N PRO A 135 8.24 55.16 52.82
CA PRO A 135 8.93 55.43 54.08
C PRO A 135 7.94 56.13 55.03
N LEU A 136 7.70 55.51 56.18
CA LEU A 136 7.17 56.16 57.38
C LEU A 136 8.32 56.83 58.13
#